data_AF-A0A379B543-F1
#
_entry.id   AF-A0A379B543-F1
#
_cell.length_a   1.000
_cell.length_b   1.000
_cell.length_c   1.000
_cell.angle_alpha   90.00
_cell.angle_beta   90.00
_cell.angle_gamma   90.00
#
_symmetry.space_group_name_H-M   'P 1'
#
loop_
_entity.id
_entity.type
_entity.pdbx_description
1 polymer ?
#
loop_
_entity_poly.entity_id
_entity_poly.type
_entity_poly.pdbx_seq_one_letter_code
_entity_poly.pdbx_strand_id
1 'polypeptide(L)'
;MFFITMDKNTIFAKLFRLTPFSHDIPAFVDFMAEYGHTITPSQVNCWQRKKGNNKSRPVPDFVFEVMFDYFYKRKEEIEDVFLTKK
;
A
#
# COMPACT_ATOMS: atom_id res chain seq x y z
N MET A 1 13.70 13.56 22.30
CA MET A 1 13.08 13.40 20.97
C MET A 1 12.33 12.07 20.98
N PHE A 2 11.01 12.09 21.18
CA PHE A 2 10.20 10.88 21.05
C PHE A 2 10.05 10.61 19.56
N PHE A 3 10.74 9.59 19.05
CA PHE A 3 10.31 8.97 17.80
C PHE A 3 8.95 8.34 18.09
N ILE A 4 7.87 9.07 17.78
CA ILE A 4 6.54 8.49 17.77
C ILE A 4 6.59 7.42 16.67
N THR A 5 6.78 6.17 17.08
CA THR A 5 6.78 5.03 16.17
C THR A 5 5.41 5.00 15.50
N MET A 6 5.37 5.31 14.20
CA MET A 6 4.13 5.25 13.44
C MET A 6 3.61 3.81 13.43
N ASP A 7 2.33 3.63 13.71
CA ASP A 7 1.71 2.31 13.65
C ASP A 7 1.50 1.86 12.19
N LYS A 8 1.38 0.55 11.98
CA LYS A 8 1.21 -0.06 10.65
C LYS A 8 0.05 0.57 9.86
N ASN A 9 -1.09 0.85 10.47
CA ASN A 9 -2.22 1.47 9.77
C ASN A 9 -1.88 2.88 9.27
N THR A 10 -1.20 3.68 10.10
CA THR A 10 -0.74 5.00 9.68
C THR A 10 0.30 4.91 8.56
N ILE A 11 1.23 3.94 8.61
CA ILE A 11 2.20 3.71 7.53
C ILE A 11 1.46 3.33 6.24
N PHE A 12 0.59 2.33 6.30
CA PHE A 12 -0.22 1.89 5.16
C PHE A 12 -1.04 3.02 4.56
N ALA A 13 -1.77 3.78 5.38
CA ALA A 13 -2.60 4.89 4.89
C ALA A 13 -1.79 5.96 4.16
N LYS A 14 -0.56 6.25 4.62
CA LYS A 14 0.32 7.20 3.93
C LYS A 14 0.86 6.64 2.62
N LEU A 15 1.36 5.40 2.63
CA LEU A 15 1.87 4.76 1.41
C LEU A 15 0.76 4.60 0.37
N PHE A 16 -0.44 4.19 0.78
CA PHE A 16 -1.55 3.94 -0.12
C PHE A 16 -1.95 5.21 -0.90
N ARG A 17 -1.92 6.37 -0.24
CA ARG A 17 -2.15 7.69 -0.87
C ARG A 17 -1.08 8.09 -1.90
N LEU A 18 0.08 7.46 -1.91
CA LEU A 18 1.12 7.69 -2.92
C LEU A 18 0.93 6.82 -4.17
N THR A 19 -0.03 5.90 -4.13
CA THR A 19 -0.34 5.00 -5.24
C THR A 19 -1.62 5.46 -5.96
N PRO A 20 -1.78 5.17 -7.26
CA PRO A 20 -3.03 5.45 -7.96
C PRO A 20 -4.24 4.72 -7.35
N PHE A 21 -3.99 3.63 -6.63
CA PHE A 21 -5.00 2.84 -5.92
C PHE A 21 -5.81 3.63 -4.90
N SER A 22 -5.31 4.76 -4.39
CA SER A 22 -6.12 5.60 -3.48
C SER A 22 -7.37 6.20 -4.13
N HIS A 23 -7.40 6.25 -5.47
CA HIS A 23 -8.56 6.70 -6.25
C HIS A 23 -9.41 5.54 -6.77
N ASP A 24 -8.86 4.31 -6.74
CA ASP A 24 -9.50 3.10 -7.25
C ASP A 24 -9.13 1.90 -6.37
N ILE A 25 -9.90 1.72 -5.29
CA ILE A 25 -9.72 0.59 -4.36
C ILE A 25 -9.93 -0.77 -5.05
N PRO A 26 -10.92 -0.97 -5.93
CA PRO A 26 -11.03 -2.19 -6.74
C PRO A 26 -9.74 -2.58 -7.44
N ALA A 27 -9.05 -1.64 -8.10
CA ALA A 27 -7.77 -1.93 -8.75
C ALA A 27 -6.69 -2.43 -7.78
N PHE A 28 -6.71 -1.99 -6.51
CA PHE A 28 -5.81 -2.55 -5.49
C PHE A 28 -6.14 -3.99 -5.13
N VAL A 29 -7.43 -4.33 -5.09
CA VAL A 29 -7.89 -5.70 -4.79
C VAL A 29 -7.43 -6.64 -5.90
N ASP A 30 -7.61 -6.22 -7.15
CA ASP A 30 -7.16 -6.98 -8.33
C ASP A 30 -5.63 -7.13 -8.31
N PHE A 31 -4.89 -6.05 -8.04
CA PHE A 31 -3.44 -6.10 -7.90
C PHE A 31 -2.98 -7.08 -6.81
N MET A 32 -3.64 -7.08 -5.65
CA MET A 32 -3.31 -8.02 -4.57
C MET A 32 -3.61 -9.48 -4.95
N ALA A 33 -4.62 -9.72 -5.78
CA ALA A 33 -4.93 -11.04 -6.31
C ALA A 33 -3.84 -11.57 -7.26
N GLU A 34 -3.15 -10.70 -8.00
CA GLU A 34 -1.99 -11.07 -8.84
C GLU A 34 -0.83 -11.64 -8.00
N TYR A 35 -0.71 -11.24 -6.73
CA TYR A 35 0.26 -11.78 -5.76
C TYR A 35 -0.29 -12.98 -4.99
N GLY A 36 -1.46 -13.52 -5.37
CA GLY A 36 -2.08 -14.66 -4.72
C GLY A 36 -2.80 -14.33 -3.40
N HIS A 37 -3.08 -13.06 -3.13
CA HIS A 37 -3.76 -12.64 -1.91
C HIS A 37 -5.22 -12.24 -2.17
N THR A 38 -6.16 -12.94 -1.53
CA THR A 38 -7.58 -12.56 -1.57
C THR A 38 -7.89 -11.55 -0.47
N ILE A 39 -8.24 -10.33 -0.88
CA ILE A 39 -8.65 -9.25 0.04
C ILE A 39 -9.96 -8.61 -0.46
N THR A 40 -10.54 -7.73 0.36
CA THR A 40 -11.79 -7.03 0.05
C THR A 40 -11.61 -5.52 0.17
N PRO A 41 -12.41 -4.70 -0.55
CA PRO A 41 -12.39 -3.24 -0.39
C PRO A 41 -12.66 -2.81 1.07
N SER A 42 -13.47 -3.58 1.80
CA SER A 42 -13.74 -3.32 3.23
C SER A 42 -12.48 -3.45 4.09
N GLN A 43 -11.67 -4.49 3.86
CA GLN A 43 -10.39 -4.66 4.56
C GLN A 43 -9.45 -3.49 4.29
N VAL A 44 -9.33 -3.06 3.04
CA VAL A 44 -8.53 -1.89 2.64
C VAL A 44 -8.98 -0.64 3.40
N ASN A 45 -10.30 -0.40 3.46
CA ASN A 45 -10.87 0.72 4.21
C ASN A 45 -10.66 0.62 5.73
N CYS A 46 -10.63 -0.59 6.30
CA CYS A 46 -10.31 -0.80 7.71
C CYS A 46 -8.83 -0.52 8.00
N TRP A 47 -7.93 -0.88 7.09
CA TRP A 47 -6.48 -0.67 7.21
C TRP A 47 -6.09 0.81 7.15
N GLN A 48 -6.81 1.62 6.37
CA GLN A 48 -6.58 3.08 6.29
C GLN A 48 -6.96 3.85 7.57
N ARG A 49 -7.68 3.24 8.51
CA ARG A 49 -8.14 3.90 9.75
C ARG A 49 -7.06 3.84 10.83
N LYS A 50 -6.88 4.93 11.56
CA LYS A 50 -5.97 5.02 12.71
C LYS A 50 -6.25 3.91 13.72
N LYS A 51 -5.18 3.30 14.26
CA LYS A 51 -5.25 2.29 15.32
C LYS A 51 -6.05 2.82 16.52
N GLY A 52 -6.91 1.97 17.08
CA GLY A 52 -7.77 2.30 18.23
C GLY A 52 -9.21 2.72 17.87
N ASN A 53 -9.54 2.89 16.59
CA ASN A 53 -10.93 3.01 16.16
C ASN A 53 -11.61 1.61 16.15
N ASN A 54 -12.85 1.50 16.62
CA ASN A 54 -13.63 0.24 16.63
C ASN A 54 -13.72 -0.44 15.25
N LYS A 55 -13.64 0.35 14.18
CA LYS A 55 -13.67 -0.11 12.78
C LYS A 55 -12.27 -0.31 12.17
N SER A 56 -11.20 -0.03 12.90
CA SER A 56 -9.82 -0.30 12.45
C SER A 56 -9.52 -1.79 12.57
N ARG A 57 -8.71 -2.30 11.64
CA ARG A 57 -8.13 -3.65 11.69
C ARG A 57 -6.63 -3.54 11.45
N PRO A 58 -5.81 -4.39 12.09
CA PRO A 58 -4.38 -4.39 11.85
C PRO A 58 -4.09 -4.71 10.38
N VAL A 59 -3.07 -4.05 9.83
CA VAL A 59 -2.59 -4.31 8.47
C VAL A 59 -1.66 -5.54 8.51
N PRO A 60 -1.95 -6.60 7.73
CA PRO A 60 -1.04 -7.75 7.61
C PRO A 60 0.30 -7.39 6.95
N ASP A 61 1.34 -8.15 7.24
CA ASP A 61 2.70 -7.87 6.73
C ASP A 61 2.82 -8.05 5.21
N PHE A 62 2.16 -9.04 4.63
CA PHE A 62 2.14 -9.26 3.18
C PHE A 62 1.65 -8.04 2.39
N VAL A 63 0.81 -7.19 2.99
CA VAL A 63 0.35 -5.96 2.34
C VAL A 63 1.53 -5.01 2.11
N PHE A 64 2.45 -4.90 3.06
CA PHE A 64 3.64 -4.09 2.90
C PHE A 64 4.63 -4.70 1.92
N GLU A 65 4.80 -6.02 1.92
CA GLU A 65 5.64 -6.73 0.94
C GLU A 65 5.21 -6.41 -0.49
N VAL A 66 3.90 -6.57 -0.78
CA VAL A 66 3.33 -6.28 -2.10
C VAL A 66 3.43 -4.79 -2.45
N MET A 67 3.18 -3.89 -1.48
CA MET A 67 3.33 -2.45 -1.72
C MET A 67 4.77 -2.02 -1.99
N PHE A 68 5.74 -2.59 -1.28
CA PHE A 68 7.15 -2.26 -1.52
C PHE A 68 7.62 -2.80 -2.86
N ASP A 69 7.18 -3.99 -3.27
CA ASP A 69 7.45 -4.51 -4.61
C ASP A 69 6.85 -3.61 -5.71
N TYR A 70 5.60 -3.14 -5.52
CA TYR A 70 4.99 -2.14 -6.40
C TYR A 70 5.85 -0.88 -6.56
N PHE A 71 6.31 -0.29 -5.45
CA PHE A 71 7.14 0.92 -5.50
C PHE A 71 8.50 0.65 -6.14
N TYR A 72 9.07 -0.52 -5.90
CA TYR A 72 10.35 -0.92 -6.47
C TYR A 72 10.27 -1.08 -7.99
N LYS A 73 9.28 -1.82 -8.50
CA LYS A 73 9.03 -1.96 -9.95
C LYS A 73 8.79 -0.62 -10.64
N ARG A 74 7.99 0.25 -10.03
CA ARG A 74 7.73 1.59 -10.57
C ARG A 74 8.99 2.46 -10.61
N LYS A 75 9.92 2.27 -9.67
CA LYS A 75 11.23 2.93 -9.69
C LYS A 75 12.06 2.43 -10.87
N GLU A 76 12.15 1.12 -11.06
CA GLU A 76 12.89 0.51 -12.19
C GLU A 76 12.35 1.00 -13.54
N GLU A 77 11.02 1.02 -13.73
CA GLU A 77 10.39 1.55 -14.94
C GLU A 77 10.77 3.02 -15.21
N ILE A 78 10.81 3.84 -14.15
CA ILE A 78 11.21 5.24 -14.28
C ILE A 78 12.69 5.34 -14.66
N GLU A 79 13.57 4.59 -13.98
CA GLU A 79 15.01 4.58 -14.27
C GLU A 79 15.31 4.10 -15.70
N ASP A 80 14.64 3.04 -16.17
CA ASP A 80 14.75 2.52 -17.52
C ASP A 80 14.30 3.52 -18.58
N VAL A 81 13.20 4.24 -18.35
CA VAL A 81 12.72 5.31 -19.25
C VAL A 81 13.72 6.47 -19.34
N PHE A 82 14.43 6.78 -18.25
CA PHE A 82 15.45 7.84 -18.26
C PHE A 82 16.75 7.39 -18.94
N LEU A 83 17.14 6.13 -18.83
CA LEU A 83 18.36 5.59 -19.43
C LEU A 83 18.20 5.29 -20.94
N THR A 84 17.02 4.91 -21.39
CA THR A 84 16.72 4.63 -22.81
C THR A 84 16.47 5.88 -23.66
N LYS A 85 16.35 7.06 -23.03
CA LYS A 85 16.18 8.35 -23.71
C LYS A 85 17.48 9.15 -23.90
N LYS A 86 18.65 8.52 -23.67
CA LYS A 86 19.97 9.09 -23.95
C LYS A 86 20.56 8.45 -25.20
#